data_AF-A0A6J8E8R5-F1
#
_entry.id   AF-A0A6J8E8R5-F1
#
_cell.length_a   1.000
_cell.length_b   1.000
_cell.length_c   1.000
_cell.angle_alpha   90.00
_cell.angle_beta   90.00
_cell.angle_gamma   90.00
#
_symmetry.space_group_name_H-M   'P 1'
#
loop_
_entity.id
_entity.type
_entity.pdbx_description
1 polymer ?
#
loop_
_entity_poly.entity_id
_entity_poly.type
_entity_poly.pdbx_seq_one_letter_code
_entity_poly.pdbx_strand_id
1 'polypeptide(L)'
;MDFWLQRFIVEARRKDGVEYPPKSLYLITCGLLRYLRDADVNDKNFLDEQNLNFCKFRKVLDARMKMLIEKGIRCEIKQAEPITQEQEESMWRENVFGKESAEMLQRTMFFYSAKLFGLRACDEHHDLQCSQFVVGDENGTPFVQFIGRQSKTFKGGLGHMNITNKNIKHYCKQGNIMLFHQ
;
A
#
# COMPACT_ATOMS: atom_id res chain seq x y z
N MET A 1 1.54 18.65 -30.30
CA MET A 1 1.14 17.84 -29.13
C MET A 1 1.37 18.61 -27.82
N ASP A 2 2.55 19.19 -27.61
CA ASP A 2 2.89 20.00 -26.41
C ASP A 2 1.82 21.03 -26.01
N PHE A 3 1.36 21.88 -26.93
CA PHE A 3 0.30 22.88 -26.68
C PHE A 3 -1.03 22.26 -26.19
N TRP A 4 -1.48 21.19 -26.83
CA TRP A 4 -2.75 20.54 -26.49
C TRP A 4 -2.66 19.78 -25.16
N LEU A 5 -1.51 19.19 -24.84
CA LEU A 5 -1.27 18.56 -23.54
C LEU A 5 -1.31 19.57 -22.39
N GLN A 6 -0.78 20.77 -22.59
CA GLN A 6 -0.87 21.85 -21.60
C GLN A 6 -2.32 22.20 -21.29
N ARG A 7 -3.11 22.46 -22.35
CA ARG A 7 -4.54 22.76 -22.20
C ARG A 7 -5.29 21.63 -21.52
N PHE A 8 -5.05 20.40 -21.95
CA PHE A 8 -5.67 19.22 -21.35
C PHE A 8 -5.42 19.12 -19.84
N ILE A 9 -4.18 19.30 -19.38
CA ILE A 9 -3.86 19.22 -17.93
C ILE A 9 -4.49 20.37 -17.14
N VAL A 10 -4.55 21.58 -17.71
CA VAL A 10 -5.19 22.72 -17.06
C VAL A 10 -6.70 22.55 -16.97
N GLU A 11 -7.32 22.00 -18.02
CA GLU A 11 -8.77 21.82 -18.15
C GLU A 11 -9.27 20.50 -17.53
N ALA A 12 -8.40 19.52 -17.26
CA ALA A 12 -8.78 18.21 -16.72
C ALA A 12 -9.56 18.33 -15.40
N ARG A 13 -10.77 17.75 -15.37
CA ARG A 13 -11.65 17.66 -14.20
C ARG A 13 -12.23 16.25 -14.06
N ARG A 14 -12.68 15.94 -12.85
CA ARG A 14 -13.43 14.73 -12.52
C ARG A 14 -14.83 14.74 -13.13
N LYS A 15 -15.50 13.59 -13.01
CA LYS A 15 -16.96 13.34 -13.14
C LYS A 15 -17.84 14.54 -12.79
N ASP A 16 -17.58 15.02 -11.59
CA ASP A 16 -18.33 16.02 -10.82
C ASP A 16 -17.85 17.46 -11.08
N GLY A 17 -16.94 17.68 -12.05
CA GLY A 17 -16.37 18.99 -12.36
C GLY A 17 -15.26 19.44 -11.40
N VAL A 18 -14.93 18.65 -10.38
CA VAL A 18 -13.90 18.98 -9.38
C VAL A 18 -12.50 18.83 -9.96
N GLU A 19 -11.58 19.70 -9.53
CA GLU A 19 -10.16 19.62 -9.88
C GLU A 19 -9.54 18.31 -9.37
N TYR A 20 -8.73 17.65 -10.21
CA TYR A 20 -7.98 16.48 -9.78
C TYR A 20 -6.87 16.85 -8.79
N PRO A 21 -6.57 16.00 -7.79
CA PRO A 21 -5.37 16.17 -6.98
C PRO A 21 -4.08 16.15 -7.83
N PRO A 22 -3.01 16.81 -7.38
CA PRO A 22 -1.73 16.87 -8.10
C PRO A 22 -1.22 15.50 -8.56
N LYS A 23 -1.25 14.51 -7.66
CA LYS A 23 -0.80 13.14 -7.95
C LYS A 23 -1.65 12.46 -9.03
N SER A 24 -2.96 12.73 -9.05
CA SER A 24 -3.85 12.17 -10.06
C SER A 24 -3.56 12.74 -11.45
N LEU A 25 -3.28 14.05 -11.56
CA LEU A 25 -2.87 14.67 -12.83
C LEU A 25 -1.57 14.09 -13.37
N TYR A 26 -0.58 13.86 -12.50
CA TYR A 26 0.65 13.18 -12.89
C TYR A 26 0.38 11.75 -13.39
N LEU A 27 -0.46 10.98 -12.69
CA LEU A 27 -0.80 9.62 -13.11
C LEU A 27 -1.57 9.56 -14.43
N ILE A 28 -2.46 10.52 -14.69
CA ILE A 28 -3.13 10.67 -15.99
C ILE A 28 -2.07 10.88 -17.08
N THR A 29 -1.08 11.74 -16.83
CA THR A 29 0.03 11.99 -17.74
C THR A 29 0.85 10.72 -18.01
N CYS A 30 1.16 9.93 -16.98
CA CYS A 30 1.81 8.63 -17.14
C CYS A 30 0.95 7.63 -17.94
N GLY A 31 -0.37 7.64 -17.72
CA GLY A 31 -1.33 6.79 -18.44
C GLY A 31 -1.38 7.12 -19.94
N LEU A 32 -1.39 8.41 -20.28
CA LEU A 32 -1.29 8.86 -21.68
C LEU A 32 0.03 8.42 -22.32
N LEU A 33 1.15 8.54 -21.60
CA LEU A 33 2.44 8.11 -22.10
C LEU A 33 2.49 6.59 -22.33
N ARG A 34 1.90 5.81 -21.42
CA ARG A 34 1.77 4.37 -21.57
C ARG A 34 0.96 4.02 -22.81
N TYR A 35 -0.19 4.66 -22.99
CA TYR A 35 -1.03 4.45 -24.18
C TYR A 35 -0.28 4.75 -25.49
N LEU A 36 0.53 5.82 -25.52
CA LEU A 36 1.36 6.10 -26.70
C LEU A 36 2.38 5.00 -26.98
N ARG A 37 3.03 4.46 -25.94
CA ARG A 37 3.97 3.33 -26.09
C ARG A 37 3.27 2.06 -26.57
N ASP A 38 2.08 1.78 -26.03
CA ASP A 38 1.27 0.63 -26.45
C ASP A 38 0.80 0.77 -27.92
N ALA A 39 0.66 2.00 -28.41
CA ALA A 39 0.39 2.33 -29.81
C ALA A 39 1.66 2.49 -30.69
N ASP A 40 2.82 2.03 -30.21
CA ASP A 40 4.14 2.10 -30.86
C ASP A 40 4.69 3.52 -31.13
N VAL A 41 4.16 4.53 -30.44
CA VAL A 41 4.63 5.92 -30.50
C VAL A 41 5.64 6.17 -29.37
N ASN A 42 6.87 5.73 -29.59
CA ASN A 42 7.95 5.75 -28.60
C ASN A 42 8.79 7.05 -28.61
N ASP A 43 8.74 7.82 -29.69
CA ASP A 43 9.48 9.07 -29.89
C ASP A 43 8.93 10.26 -29.07
N LYS A 44 7.70 10.13 -28.53
CA LYS A 44 6.98 11.22 -27.85
C LYS A 44 6.94 11.03 -26.33
N ASN A 45 8.11 10.85 -25.73
CA ASN A 45 8.22 10.86 -24.28
C ASN A 45 8.19 12.30 -23.72
N PHE A 46 7.01 12.80 -23.43
CA PHE A 46 6.82 14.15 -22.89
C PHE A 46 7.21 14.31 -21.41
N LEU A 47 7.46 13.20 -20.70
CA LEU A 47 8.00 13.22 -19.33
C LEU A 47 9.54 13.16 -19.29
N ASP A 48 10.20 12.90 -20.40
CA ASP A 48 11.66 12.86 -20.48
C ASP A 48 12.26 14.28 -20.38
N GLU A 49 13.01 14.55 -19.33
CA GLU A 49 13.65 15.84 -19.09
C GLU A 49 14.58 16.28 -20.23
N GLN A 50 15.21 15.33 -20.93
CA GLN A 50 16.10 15.59 -22.06
C GLN A 50 15.34 16.00 -23.33
N ASN A 51 14.05 15.68 -23.41
CA ASN A 51 13.22 16.04 -24.54
C ASN A 51 12.75 17.50 -24.42
N LEU A 52 13.42 18.42 -25.10
CA LEU A 52 13.12 19.86 -25.05
C LEU A 52 11.77 20.22 -25.68
N ASN A 53 11.21 19.37 -26.55
CA ASN A 53 9.94 19.63 -27.24
C ASN A 53 8.73 19.69 -26.30
N PHE A 54 8.87 19.15 -25.09
CA PHE A 54 7.82 19.11 -24.06
C PHE A 54 8.21 19.88 -22.78
N CYS A 55 9.24 20.73 -22.85
CA CYS A 55 9.66 21.55 -21.71
C CYS A 55 8.53 22.47 -21.21
N LYS A 56 7.74 23.05 -22.12
CA LYS A 56 6.60 23.90 -21.76
C LYS A 56 5.51 23.09 -21.06
N PHE A 57 5.14 21.94 -21.60
CA PHE A 57 4.23 21.01 -20.94
C PHE A 57 4.65 20.67 -19.51
N ARG A 58 5.91 20.27 -19.29
CA ARG A 58 6.42 19.96 -17.95
C ARG A 58 6.31 21.14 -16.98
N LYS A 59 6.66 22.35 -17.43
CA LYS A 59 6.51 23.57 -16.63
C LYS A 59 5.05 23.86 -16.27
N VAL A 60 4.12 23.67 -17.21
CA VAL A 60 2.68 23.86 -16.96
C VAL A 60 2.15 22.79 -15.99
N LEU A 61 2.54 21.53 -16.16
CA LEU A 61 2.17 20.44 -15.25
C LEU A 61 2.66 20.72 -13.82
N ASP A 62 3.94 21.09 -13.67
CA ASP A 62 4.53 21.43 -12.37
C ASP A 62 3.84 22.65 -11.72
N ALA A 63 3.66 23.74 -12.47
CA ALA A 63 2.95 24.93 -11.99
C ALA A 63 1.51 24.59 -11.57
N ARG A 64 0.80 23.79 -12.37
CA ARG A 64 -0.56 23.35 -12.07
C ARG A 64 -0.61 22.52 -10.80
N MET A 65 0.31 21.58 -10.63
CA MET A 65 0.41 20.76 -9.43
C MET A 65 0.68 21.61 -8.17
N LYS A 66 1.59 22.59 -8.27
CA LYS A 66 1.87 23.56 -7.18
C LYS A 66 0.65 24.39 -6.82
N MET A 67 -0.04 24.98 -7.81
CA MET A 67 -1.27 25.74 -7.60
C MET A 67 -2.36 24.93 -6.90
N LEU A 68 -2.51 23.65 -7.23
CA LEU A 68 -3.51 22.78 -6.57
C LEU A 68 -3.16 22.52 -5.10
N ILE A 69 -1.87 22.37 -4.78
CA ILE A 69 -1.40 22.24 -3.39
C ILE A 69 -1.66 23.52 -2.60
N GLU A 70 -1.39 24.69 -3.20
CA GLU A 70 -1.67 26.00 -2.61
C GLU A 70 -3.16 26.21 -2.33
N LYS A 71 -4.03 25.76 -3.25
CA LYS A 71 -5.49 25.74 -3.05
C LYS A 71 -5.98 24.76 -1.98
N GLY A 72 -5.08 23.98 -1.38
CA GLY A 72 -5.44 22.96 -0.38
C GLY A 72 -5.95 21.65 -0.97
N ILE A 73 -5.94 21.48 -2.29
CA ILE A 73 -6.36 20.24 -2.95
C ILE A 73 -5.21 19.23 -2.84
N ARG A 74 -5.25 18.44 -1.77
CA ARG A 74 -4.27 17.39 -1.51
C ARG A 74 -4.89 16.03 -1.81
N CYS A 75 -4.04 15.06 -2.15
CA CYS A 75 -4.46 13.66 -1.99
C CYS A 75 -4.57 13.42 -0.48
N GLU A 76 -5.79 13.44 0.06
CA GLU A 76 -6.06 12.80 1.33
C GLU A 76 -5.73 11.32 1.15
N ILE A 77 -4.59 10.91 1.72
CA ILE A 77 -4.35 9.49 1.92
C ILE A 77 -5.36 9.12 2.99
N LYS A 78 -6.45 8.44 2.60
CA LYS A 78 -7.37 7.78 3.54
C LYS A 78 -6.58 6.67 4.22
N GLN A 79 -5.79 7.06 5.21
CA GLN A 79 -5.16 6.14 6.11
C GLN A 79 -6.27 5.60 7.00
N ALA A 80 -6.44 4.28 7.03
CA ALA A 80 -7.33 3.67 8.00
C ALA A 80 -6.83 4.04 9.40
N GLU A 81 -7.75 4.47 10.27
CA GLU A 81 -7.42 4.69 11.66
C GLU A 81 -6.95 3.36 12.28
N PRO A 82 -5.92 3.38 13.14
CA PRO A 82 -5.51 2.19 13.85
C PRO A 82 -6.64 1.69 14.74
N ILE A 83 -6.85 0.37 14.77
CA ILE A 83 -7.80 -0.24 15.70
C ILE A 83 -7.26 -0.04 17.12
N THR A 84 -8.07 0.58 17.98
CA THR A 84 -7.68 0.82 19.37
C THR A 84 -7.83 -0.46 20.20
N GLN A 85 -7.21 -0.48 21.38
CA GLN A 85 -7.31 -1.63 22.27
C GLN A 85 -8.75 -1.87 22.72
N GLU A 86 -9.51 -0.81 23.00
CA GLU A 86 -10.91 -0.91 23.42
C GLU A 86 -11.80 -1.50 22.32
N GLN A 87 -11.50 -1.18 21.06
CA GLN A 87 -12.19 -1.76 19.91
C GLN A 87 -11.87 -3.25 19.77
N GLU A 88 -10.62 -3.65 19.94
CA GLU A 88 -10.24 -5.06 19.93
C GLU A 88 -10.89 -5.84 21.08
N GLU A 89 -10.91 -5.28 22.29
CA GLU A 89 -11.59 -5.88 23.44
C GLU A 89 -13.11 -6.01 23.23
N SER A 90 -13.75 -5.04 22.56
CA SER A 90 -15.14 -5.15 22.11
C SER A 90 -15.33 -6.27 21.10
N MET A 91 -14.45 -6.42 20.10
CA MET A 91 -14.52 -7.51 19.12
C MET A 91 -14.41 -8.90 19.75
N TRP A 92 -13.59 -9.04 20.78
CA TRP A 92 -13.51 -10.28 21.57
C TRP A 92 -14.79 -10.53 22.38
N ARG A 93 -15.32 -9.51 23.06
CA ARG A 93 -16.57 -9.62 23.84
C ARG A 93 -17.79 -9.92 22.98
N GLU A 94 -17.82 -9.38 21.77
CA GLU A 94 -18.94 -9.52 20.82
C GLU A 94 -18.84 -10.78 19.96
N ASN A 95 -17.87 -11.67 20.22
CA ASN A 95 -17.62 -12.89 19.43
C ASN A 95 -17.36 -12.61 17.94
N VAL A 96 -16.86 -11.41 17.61
CA VAL A 96 -16.32 -11.13 16.27
C VAL A 96 -15.02 -11.90 16.09
N PHE A 97 -14.22 -11.96 17.15
CA PHE A 97 -13.06 -12.83 17.28
C PHE A 97 -13.36 -14.02 18.17
N GLY A 98 -12.68 -15.13 17.89
CA GLY A 98 -12.76 -16.32 18.71
C GLY A 98 -12.25 -17.56 17.98
N LYS A 99 -12.44 -18.71 18.61
CA LYS A 99 -12.03 -20.04 18.13
C LYS A 99 -13.21 -21.03 18.05
N GLU A 100 -14.42 -20.55 18.35
CA GLU A 100 -15.63 -21.33 18.52
C GLU A 100 -16.25 -21.73 17.18
N SER A 101 -15.99 -20.95 16.13
CA SER A 101 -16.40 -21.27 14.75
C SER A 101 -15.27 -21.02 13.76
N ALA A 102 -15.34 -21.68 12.59
CA ALA A 102 -14.38 -21.49 11.51
C ALA A 102 -14.32 -20.02 11.04
N GLU A 103 -15.48 -19.34 11.00
CA GLU A 103 -15.58 -17.94 10.59
C GLU A 103 -14.92 -17.00 11.60
N MET A 104 -15.19 -17.20 12.90
CA MET A 104 -14.56 -16.41 13.96
C MET A 104 -13.05 -16.61 13.96
N LEU A 105 -12.60 -17.86 13.84
CA LEU A 105 -11.18 -18.18 13.77
C LEU A 105 -10.51 -17.54 12.55
N GLN A 106 -11.17 -17.55 11.39
CA GLN A 106 -10.66 -16.91 10.18
C GLN A 106 -10.49 -15.40 10.37
N ARG A 107 -11.50 -14.72 10.95
CA ARG A 107 -11.44 -13.28 11.25
C ARG A 107 -10.32 -12.95 12.23
N THR A 108 -10.18 -13.74 13.29
CA THR A 108 -9.09 -13.62 14.27
C THR A 108 -7.73 -13.79 13.61
N MET A 109 -7.53 -14.85 12.81
CA MET A 109 -6.26 -15.10 12.13
C MET A 109 -5.92 -14.01 11.12
N PHE A 110 -6.89 -13.52 10.36
CA PHE A 110 -6.69 -12.40 9.44
C PHE A 110 -6.23 -11.14 10.18
N PHE A 111 -6.92 -10.79 11.28
CA PHE A 111 -6.59 -9.62 12.09
C PHE A 111 -5.19 -9.73 12.70
N TYR A 112 -4.86 -10.82 13.39
CA TYR A 112 -3.54 -10.97 14.02
C TYR A 112 -2.40 -11.12 13.00
N SER A 113 -2.68 -11.68 11.83
CA SER A 113 -1.70 -11.72 10.74
C SER A 113 -1.35 -10.32 10.23
N ALA A 114 -2.34 -9.42 10.16
CA ALA A 114 -2.12 -8.02 9.82
C ALA A 114 -1.45 -7.24 10.96
N LYS A 115 -1.91 -7.44 12.20
CA LYS A 115 -1.44 -6.73 13.40
C LYS A 115 0.00 -7.09 13.77
N LEU A 116 0.33 -8.38 13.83
CA LEU A 116 1.65 -8.87 14.24
C LEU A 116 2.65 -8.76 13.08
N PHE A 117 2.30 -9.31 11.92
CA PHE A 117 3.29 -9.51 10.83
C PHE A 117 3.20 -8.45 9.72
N GLY A 118 2.29 -7.48 9.84
CA GLY A 118 2.12 -6.41 8.86
C GLY A 118 1.70 -6.90 7.47
N LEU A 119 0.99 -8.04 7.41
CA LEU A 119 0.42 -8.58 6.17
C LEU A 119 -0.81 -7.78 5.80
N ARG A 120 -0.77 -7.09 4.65
CA ARG A 120 -1.81 -6.12 4.27
C ARG A 120 -2.39 -6.34 2.88
N ALA A 121 -1.65 -7.01 1.99
CA ALA A 121 -2.17 -7.28 0.66
C ALA A 121 -3.12 -8.48 0.69
N CYS A 122 -4.20 -8.42 -0.09
CA CYS A 122 -5.11 -9.56 -0.28
C CYS A 122 -4.34 -10.82 -0.68
N ASP A 123 -3.47 -10.69 -1.69
CA ASP A 123 -2.63 -11.79 -2.18
C ASP A 123 -1.68 -12.33 -1.09
N GLU A 124 -1.15 -11.46 -0.21
CA GLU A 124 -0.32 -11.92 0.91
C GLU A 124 -1.11 -12.82 1.87
N HIS A 125 -2.39 -12.51 2.12
CA HIS A 125 -3.27 -13.31 3.00
C HIS A 125 -3.80 -14.56 2.31
N HIS A 126 -4.14 -14.46 1.02
CA HIS A 126 -4.69 -15.57 0.25
C HIS A 126 -3.70 -16.74 0.15
N ASP A 127 -2.41 -16.45 -0.02
CA ASP A 127 -1.37 -17.46 -0.21
C ASP A 127 -0.73 -17.93 1.12
N LEU A 128 -1.27 -17.52 2.28
CA LEU A 128 -0.76 -17.91 3.59
C LEU A 128 -0.86 -19.42 3.81
N GLN A 129 0.23 -19.99 4.32
CA GLN A 129 0.29 -21.40 4.70
C GLN A 129 0.71 -21.56 6.16
N CYS A 130 0.14 -22.56 6.85
CA CYS A 130 0.49 -22.87 8.23
C CYS A 130 2.00 -23.09 8.44
N SER A 131 2.69 -23.67 7.45
CA SER A 131 4.15 -23.90 7.48
C SER A 131 5.00 -22.63 7.59
N GLN A 132 4.41 -21.44 7.37
CA GLN A 132 5.09 -20.16 7.52
C GLN A 132 5.07 -19.65 8.96
N PHE A 133 4.32 -20.30 9.85
CA PHE A 133 4.23 -19.95 11.25
C PHE A 133 5.00 -20.98 12.10
N VAL A 134 5.83 -20.47 13.00
CA VAL A 134 6.52 -21.27 14.00
C VAL A 134 6.07 -20.77 15.36
N VAL A 135 5.50 -21.68 16.16
CA VAL A 135 5.18 -21.42 17.56
C VAL A 135 6.21 -22.18 18.40
N GLY A 136 6.82 -21.51 19.36
CA GLY A 136 7.86 -22.11 20.19
C GLY A 136 7.98 -21.41 21.54
N ASP A 137 9.01 -21.79 22.27
CA ASP A 137 9.39 -21.17 23.54
C ASP A 137 10.90 -20.92 23.53
N GLU A 138 11.31 -19.75 24.00
CA GLU A 138 12.72 -19.38 24.13
C GLU A 138 12.94 -18.88 25.56
N ASN A 139 13.67 -19.67 26.35
CA ASN A 139 13.98 -19.40 27.76
C ASN A 139 12.74 -19.14 28.64
N GLY A 140 11.65 -19.90 28.42
CA GLY A 140 10.39 -19.76 29.17
C GLY A 140 9.46 -18.66 28.65
N THR A 141 9.83 -18.01 27.54
CA THR A 141 8.98 -17.01 26.87
C THR A 141 8.43 -17.60 25.57
N PRO A 142 7.12 -17.90 25.49
CA PRO A 142 6.52 -18.38 24.27
C PRO A 142 6.63 -17.34 23.16
N PHE A 143 6.78 -17.78 21.91
CA PHE A 143 6.83 -16.89 20.75
C PHE A 143 6.02 -17.44 19.58
N VAL A 144 5.63 -16.52 18.70
CA VAL A 144 5.14 -16.82 17.36
C VAL A 144 6.03 -16.11 16.35
N GLN A 145 6.48 -16.84 15.34
CA GLN A 145 7.33 -16.34 14.28
C GLN A 145 6.67 -16.56 12.93
N PHE A 146 6.66 -15.54 12.09
CA PHE A 146 6.24 -15.61 10.70
C PHE A 146 7.45 -15.56 9.78
N ILE A 147 7.55 -16.53 8.89
CA ILE A 147 8.56 -16.64 7.84
C ILE A 147 7.87 -16.46 6.49
N GLY A 148 7.90 -15.23 6.00
CA GLY A 148 7.43 -14.85 4.69
C GLY A 148 8.21 -15.55 3.58
N ARG A 149 7.54 -15.80 2.45
CA ARG A 149 8.16 -16.35 1.24
C ARG A 149 8.31 -15.24 0.19
N GLN A 150 8.20 -15.58 -1.08
CA GLN A 150 8.08 -14.57 -2.13
C GLN A 150 6.86 -13.68 -1.86
N SER A 151 7.01 -12.39 -2.15
CA SER A 151 5.95 -11.40 -2.11
C SER A 151 6.01 -10.53 -3.36
N LYS A 152 5.03 -9.63 -3.54
CA LYS A 152 5.05 -8.65 -4.66
C LYS A 152 6.34 -7.83 -4.70
N THR A 153 6.91 -7.49 -3.54
CA THR A 153 8.12 -6.69 -3.41
C THR A 153 9.38 -7.52 -3.24
N PHE A 154 9.26 -8.85 -3.10
CA PHE A 154 10.37 -9.77 -2.93
C PHE A 154 10.16 -11.03 -3.77
N LYS A 155 10.66 -11.00 -5.01
CA LYS A 155 10.61 -12.16 -5.91
C LYS A 155 11.86 -13.04 -5.84
N GLY A 156 12.86 -12.64 -5.04
CA GLY A 156 14.20 -13.24 -5.06
C GLY A 156 14.98 -12.90 -6.34
N GLY A 157 16.08 -13.63 -6.59
CA GLY A 157 16.93 -13.47 -7.77
C GLY A 157 18.06 -12.44 -7.62
N LEU A 158 18.88 -12.30 -8.66
CA LEU A 158 20.10 -11.46 -8.67
C LEU A 158 19.83 -10.00 -8.26
N GLY A 159 18.65 -9.46 -8.61
CA GLY A 159 18.24 -8.10 -8.23
C GLY A 159 17.81 -7.91 -6.77
N HIS A 160 17.68 -8.99 -6.00
CA HIS A 160 17.21 -8.97 -4.62
C HIS A 160 18.18 -9.66 -3.63
N MET A 161 19.47 -9.81 -3.99
CA MET A 161 20.46 -10.45 -3.12
C MET A 161 20.61 -9.78 -1.74
N ASN A 162 20.32 -8.48 -1.66
CA ASN A 162 20.41 -7.71 -0.42
C ASN A 162 19.05 -7.52 0.27
N ILE A 163 17.98 -8.13 -0.24
CA ILE A 163 16.65 -8.06 0.36
C ILE A 163 16.37 -9.39 1.04
N THR A 164 15.99 -9.36 2.30
CA THR A 164 15.57 -10.53 3.05
C THR A 164 14.05 -10.64 3.04
N ASN A 165 13.55 -11.88 3.04
CA ASN A 165 12.14 -12.16 3.23
C ASN A 165 11.69 -11.68 4.62
N LYS A 166 10.40 -11.33 4.76
CA LYS A 166 9.82 -10.98 6.06
C LYS A 166 10.06 -12.13 7.03
N ASN A 167 10.85 -11.91 8.07
CA ASN A 167 11.06 -12.85 9.15
C ASN A 167 10.81 -12.11 10.46
N ILE A 168 9.61 -12.28 11.02
CA ILE A 168 9.11 -11.46 12.12
C ILE A 168 8.77 -12.39 13.28
N LYS A 169 9.47 -12.23 14.41
CA LYS A 169 9.23 -12.98 15.64
C LYS A 169 8.60 -12.07 16.70
N HIS A 170 7.52 -12.53 17.31
CA HIS A 170 6.83 -11.88 18.43
C HIS A 170 6.84 -12.79 19.65
N TYR A 171 7.24 -12.26 20.79
CA TYR A 171 7.19 -12.95 22.07
C TYR A 171 5.85 -12.67 22.77
N CYS A 172 5.23 -13.72 23.28
CA CYS A 172 4.08 -13.63 24.15
C CYS A 172 4.55 -13.18 25.55
N LYS A 173 4.03 -12.05 26.04
CA LYS A 173 4.26 -11.65 27.43
C LYS A 173 3.48 -12.60 28.36
N GLN A 174 4.08 -13.00 29.48
CA GLN A 174 3.41 -13.84 30.49
C GLN A 174 2.36 -13.01 31.25
N GLY A 175 1.10 -13.44 31.14
CA GLY A 175 -0.08 -12.84 31.77
C GLY A 175 -1.23 -12.78 30.77
N ASN A 176 -2.31 -13.55 31.04
CA ASN A 176 -3.62 -13.58 30.37
C ASN A 176 -3.71 -12.87 29.01
N ILE A 177 -3.83 -13.60 27.89
CA ILE A 177 -4.26 -13.14 26.54
C ILE A 177 -4.49 -11.61 26.43
N MET A 178 -3.42 -10.85 26.60
CA MET A 178 -3.37 -9.40 26.57
C MET A 178 -2.05 -9.10 25.89
N LEU A 179 -2.02 -9.45 24.60
CA LEU A 179 -0.99 -8.96 23.72
C LEU A 179 -1.09 -7.43 23.75
N PHE A 180 -0.02 -6.80 24.20
CA PHE A 180 0.32 -5.37 24.20
C PHE A 180 0.05 -4.59 25.51
N HIS A 181 1.15 -4.25 26.18
CA HIS A 181 1.34 -2.96 26.85
C HIS A 181 2.28 -2.17 25.96
N GLN A 182 1.85 -0.98 25.56
CA GLN A 182 2.73 0.12 25.17
C GLN A 182 2.30 1.36 25.95
#